data_AF-A0A0G1YUH5-F1
#
_entry.id   AF-A0A0G1YUH5-F1
#
_cell.length_a   1.000
_cell.length_b   1.000
_cell.length_c   1.000
_cell.angle_alpha   90.00
_cell.angle_beta   90.00
_cell.angle_gamma   90.00
#
_symmetry.space_group_name_H-M   'P 1'
#
loop_
_entity.id
_entity.type
_entity.pdbx_description
1 polymer ?
#
loop_
_entity_poly.entity_id
_entity_poly.type
_entity_poly.pdbx_seq_one_letter_code
_entity_poly.pdbx_strand_id
1 'polypeptide(L)'
;MDFLKHRNRTPDIARNIRNAREGLEGVLEGLGITQARTLIAFRTNAWLARMREKYPNDYLKVKAYHAIAGTTPPDEATTDDFEGEDSVFELFASIRREFNKSSE
;
A
#
# COMPACT_ATOMS: atom_id res chain seq x y z
N MET A 1 5.18 -9.05 34.29
CA MET A 1 4.83 -7.84 33.51
C MET A 1 5.88 -7.65 32.44
N ASP A 2 5.56 -7.94 31.17
CA ASP A 2 6.44 -7.55 30.05
C ASP A 2 5.64 -7.43 28.72
N PHE A 3 4.42 -6.86 28.81
CA PHE A 3 3.56 -6.59 27.64
C PHE A 3 4.02 -5.38 26.80
N LEU A 4 5.09 -4.68 27.24
CA LEU A 4 5.60 -3.47 26.59
C LEU A 4 6.77 -3.73 25.64
N LYS A 5 7.40 -4.92 25.65
CA LYS A 5 8.55 -5.22 24.78
C LYS A 5 8.18 -5.62 23.35
N HIS A 6 6.91 -5.84 23.03
CA HIS A 6 6.48 -6.29 21.69
C HIS A 6 5.69 -5.24 20.89
N ARG A 7 5.35 -4.09 21.47
CA ARG A 7 4.64 -3.01 20.76
C ARG A 7 5.51 -2.17 19.81
N ASN A 8 6.83 -2.31 19.85
CA ASN A 8 7.76 -1.42 19.13
C ASN A 8 8.54 -2.10 17.98
N ARG A 9 8.04 -3.18 17.39
CA ARG A 9 8.73 -3.85 16.27
C ARG A 9 7.90 -4.05 15.01
N THR A 10 6.72 -3.44 14.91
CA THR A 10 6.10 -3.26 13.60
C THR A 10 6.81 -2.07 12.93
N PRO A 11 7.53 -2.27 11.83
CA PRO A 11 8.07 -1.13 11.10
C PRO A 11 6.91 -0.21 10.70
N ASP A 12 7.06 1.11 10.89
CA ASP A 12 6.05 2.12 10.55
C ASP A 12 5.36 1.80 9.20
N ILE A 13 4.03 1.64 9.21
CA ILE A 13 3.26 1.16 8.07
C ILE A 13 3.48 2.03 6.82
N ALA A 14 3.64 3.35 6.99
CA ALA A 14 3.94 4.25 5.89
C ALA A 14 5.34 4.00 5.30
N ARG A 15 6.34 3.72 6.14
CA ARG A 15 7.66 3.28 5.66
C ARG A 15 7.59 1.96 4.89
N ASN A 16 6.82 0.97 5.37
CA ASN A 16 6.70 -0.32 4.68
C ASN A 16 6.06 -0.16 3.30
N ILE A 17 5.01 0.65 3.22
CA ILE A 17 4.32 0.95 1.97
C ILE A 17 5.25 1.67 1.00
N ARG A 18 6.04 2.63 1.48
CA ARG A 18 7.04 3.32 0.67
C ARG A 18 8.07 2.35 0.10
N ASN A 19 8.66 1.50 0.95
CA ASN A 19 9.64 0.52 0.53
C ASN A 19 9.04 -0.49 -0.48
N ALA A 20 7.79 -0.92 -0.26
CA ALA A 20 7.10 -1.84 -1.17
C ALA A 20 6.82 -1.18 -2.52
N ARG A 21 6.43 0.10 -2.53
CA ARG A 21 6.26 0.88 -3.76
C ARG A 21 7.56 1.02 -4.53
N GLU A 22 8.65 1.41 -3.86
CA GLU A 22 9.98 1.57 -4.47
C GLU A 22 10.50 0.24 -5.02
N GLY A 23 10.32 -0.85 -4.27
CA GLY A 23 10.67 -2.20 -4.73
C GLY A 23 9.85 -2.63 -5.95
N LEU A 24 8.54 -2.34 -5.97
CA LEU A 24 7.69 -2.61 -7.14
C LEU A 24 8.13 -1.78 -8.35
N GLU A 25 8.42 -0.49 -8.17
CA GLU A 25 8.92 0.39 -9.23
C GLU A 25 10.19 -0.19 -9.86
N GLY A 26 11.19 -0.55 -9.05
CA GLY A 26 12.43 -1.16 -9.54
C GLY A 26 12.23 -2.50 -10.26
N VAL A 27 11.29 -3.34 -9.80
CA VAL A 27 10.93 -4.58 -10.50
C VAL A 27 10.33 -4.28 -11.88
N LEU A 28 9.38 -3.36 -11.96
CA LEU A 28 8.72 -3.02 -13.22
C LEU A 28 9.69 -2.36 -14.20
N GLU A 29 10.58 -1.48 -13.73
CA GLU A 29 11.65 -0.89 -14.55
C GLU A 29 12.63 -1.97 -15.06
N GLY A 30 12.97 -2.95 -14.23
CA GLY A 30 13.78 -4.11 -14.62
C GLY A 30 13.13 -4.98 -15.71
N LEU A 31 11.79 -4.96 -15.81
CA LEU A 31 11.02 -5.58 -16.89
C LEU A 31 10.88 -4.69 -18.14
N GLY A 32 11.52 -3.53 -18.18
CA GLY A 32 11.47 -2.60 -19.31
C GLY A 32 10.26 -1.67 -19.32
N ILE A 33 9.49 -1.59 -18.21
CA ILE A 33 8.32 -0.71 -18.12
C ILE A 33 8.79 0.70 -17.75
N THR A 34 9.03 1.52 -18.78
CA THR A 34 9.57 2.89 -18.65
C THR A 34 8.64 3.87 -17.93
N GLN A 35 7.36 3.51 -17.73
CA GLN A 35 6.35 4.32 -17.02
C GLN A 35 5.89 3.67 -15.71
N ALA A 36 6.74 2.84 -15.07
CA ALA A 36 6.41 2.12 -13.84
C ALA A 36 5.81 3.02 -12.76
N ARG A 37 6.43 4.18 -12.48
CA ARG A 37 5.93 5.15 -11.50
C ARG A 37 4.52 5.65 -11.82
N THR A 38 4.27 6.02 -13.08
CA THR A 38 2.97 6.53 -13.54
C THR A 38 1.89 5.45 -13.44
N LEU A 39 2.23 4.21 -13.82
CA LEU A 39 1.33 3.06 -13.70
C LEU A 39 0.95 2.79 -12.24
N ILE A 40 1.93 2.76 -11.33
CA ILE A 40 1.69 2.55 -9.90
C ILE A 40 0.81 3.69 -9.35
N ALA A 41 1.08 4.94 -9.72
CA ALA A 41 0.26 6.09 -9.33
C ALA A 41 -1.19 5.97 -9.82
N PHE A 42 -1.39 5.53 -11.07
CA PHE A 42 -2.72 5.28 -11.61
C PHE A 42 -3.48 4.20 -10.83
N ARG A 43 -2.84 3.07 -10.55
CA ARG A 43 -3.45 1.94 -9.83
C ARG A 43 -3.74 2.28 -8.37
N THR A 44 -2.87 3.04 -7.71
CA THR A 44 -3.10 3.52 -6.34
C THR A 44 -4.24 4.52 -6.27
N ASN A 45 -4.39 5.43 -7.23
CA ASN A 45 -5.53 6.35 -7.29
C ASN A 45 -6.87 5.60 -7.48
N ALA A 46 -6.90 4.59 -8.34
CA ALA A 46 -8.08 3.74 -8.52
C ALA A 46 -8.42 2.98 -7.22
N TRP A 47 -7.41 2.44 -6.54
CA TRP A 47 -7.58 1.78 -5.24
C TRP A 47 -8.12 2.75 -4.17
N LEU A 48 -7.60 3.97 -4.09
CA LEU A 48 -8.10 5.00 -3.15
C LEU A 48 -9.57 5.34 -3.39
N ALA A 49 -9.99 5.48 -4.65
CA ALA A 49 -11.39 5.68 -5.00
C ALA A 49 -12.27 4.50 -4.55
N ARG A 50 -11.83 3.27 -4.84
CA ARG A 50 -12.51 2.04 -4.41
C ARG A 50 -12.64 1.93 -2.88
N MET A 51 -11.59 2.28 -2.13
CA MET A 51 -11.63 2.23 -0.67
C MET A 51 -12.61 3.24 -0.08
N ARG A 52 -12.70 4.44 -0.66
CA ARG A 52 -13.69 5.46 -0.26
C ARG A 52 -15.13 5.02 -0.52
N GLU A 53 -15.36 4.27 -1.60
CA GLU A 53 -16.68 3.74 -1.95
C GLU A 53 -17.05 2.53 -1.06
N LYS A 54 -16.13 1.60 -0.85
CA LYS A 54 -16.36 0.36 -0.11
C LYS A 54 -16.45 0.57 1.41
N TYR A 55 -15.66 1.50 1.95
CA TYR A 55 -15.53 1.76 3.39
C TYR A 55 -15.81 3.23 3.76
N PRO A 56 -16.96 3.81 3.39
CA PRO A 56 -17.18 5.27 3.41
C PRO A 56 -16.99 5.95 4.78
N ASN A 57 -17.14 5.20 5.87
CA ASN A 57 -17.00 5.70 7.25
C ASN A 57 -15.71 5.24 7.96
N ASP A 58 -14.94 4.34 7.35
CA ASP A 58 -13.85 3.64 8.04
C ASP A 58 -12.49 3.82 7.34
N TYR A 59 -12.45 4.22 6.06
CA TYR A 59 -11.19 4.36 5.34
C TYR A 59 -10.22 5.37 5.97
N LEU A 60 -10.75 6.44 6.61
CA LEU A 60 -9.97 7.45 7.34
C LEU A 60 -9.35 6.94 8.65
N LYS A 61 -9.79 5.77 9.12
CA LYS A 61 -9.22 5.16 10.33
C LYS A 61 -8.02 4.27 10.01
N VAL A 62 -7.63 4.09 8.74
CA VAL A 62 -6.59 3.13 8.33
C VAL A 62 -5.31 3.89 7.95
N LYS A 63 -4.21 3.73 8.71
CA LYS A 63 -2.95 4.45 8.41
C LYS A 63 -2.37 4.12 7.03
N ALA A 64 -2.56 2.89 6.53
CA ALA A 64 -2.12 2.53 5.18
C ALA A 64 -2.79 3.35 4.07
N TYR A 65 -4.09 3.68 4.23
CA TYR A 65 -4.80 4.55 3.30
C TYR A 65 -4.13 5.92 3.21
N HIS A 66 -3.86 6.52 4.37
CA HIS A 66 -3.22 7.82 4.47
C HIS A 66 -1.80 7.83 3.89
N ALA A 67 -1.03 6.77 4.16
CA ALA A 67 0.32 6.59 3.60
C ALA A 67 0.33 6.57 2.07
N ILE A 68 -0.63 5.88 1.44
CA ILE A 68 -0.78 5.86 -0.02
C ILE A 68 -1.32 7.17 -0.57
N ALA A 69 -2.29 7.77 0.10
CA ALA A 69 -2.86 9.04 -0.30
C ALA A 69 -1.87 10.21 -0.15
N GLY A 70 -0.73 10.01 0.54
CA GLY A 70 0.22 11.08 0.84
C GLY A 70 -0.35 12.10 1.83
N THR A 71 -1.21 11.64 2.74
CA THR A 71 -1.89 12.49 3.72
C THR A 71 -1.48 12.12 5.14
N THR A 72 -1.64 13.04 6.08
CA THR A 72 -1.40 12.77 7.49
C THR A 72 -2.59 12.00 8.08
N PRO A 73 -2.38 10.83 8.69
CA PRO A 73 -3.45 10.12 9.39
C PRO A 73 -3.86 10.86 10.66
N PRO A 74 -5.14 10.79 11.08
CA PRO A 74 -5.55 11.26 12.40
C PRO A 74 -4.92 10.41 13.52
N ASP A 75 -4.88 10.95 14.74
CA ASP A 75 -4.21 10.30 15.88
C ASP A 75 -4.85 8.96 16.25
N GLU A 76 -6.16 8.85 16.08
CA GLU A 76 -6.95 7.64 16.34
C GLU A 76 -6.90 6.59 15.21
N ALA A 77 -6.20 6.87 14.11
CA ALA A 77 -6.07 5.89 13.04
C ALA A 77 -5.35 4.62 13.53
N THR A 78 -5.87 3.46 13.14
CA THR A 78 -5.26 2.16 13.39
C THR A 78 -3.94 2.05 12.63
N THR A 79 -2.96 1.38 13.23
CA THR A 79 -1.63 1.16 12.62
C THR A 79 -1.64 0.21 11.44
N ASP A 80 -2.82 -0.21 11.01
CA ASP A 80 -3.02 -1.37 10.17
C ASP A 80 -3.24 -0.96 8.71
N ASP A 81 -3.33 -2.00 7.87
CA ASP A 81 -3.80 -1.94 6.50
C ASP A 81 -5.21 -2.55 6.42
N PHE A 82 -5.87 -2.39 5.28
CA PHE A 82 -7.05 -3.19 4.98
C PHE A 82 -6.67 -4.67 4.85
N GLU A 83 -7.61 -5.57 5.14
CA GLU A 83 -7.40 -7.01 5.03
C GLU A 83 -7.66 -7.54 3.61
N GLY A 84 -7.06 -8.69 3.29
CA GLY A 84 -7.30 -9.41 2.05
C GLY A 84 -6.98 -8.59 0.79
N GLU A 85 -7.83 -8.69 -0.24
CA GLU A 85 -7.65 -8.04 -1.54
C GLU A 85 -7.74 -6.51 -1.51
N ASP A 86 -8.17 -5.96 -0.37
CA ASP A 86 -8.23 -4.52 -0.15
C ASP A 86 -6.93 -3.97 0.41
N SER A 87 -6.03 -4.81 0.93
CA SER A 87 -4.69 -4.41 1.36
C SER A 87 -3.94 -3.67 0.24
N VAL A 88 -3.19 -2.62 0.62
CA VAL A 88 -2.25 -1.99 -0.32
C VAL A 88 -1.13 -2.94 -0.74
N PHE A 89 -0.70 -3.85 0.13
CA PHE A 89 0.31 -4.83 -0.23
C PHE A 89 -0.22 -5.82 -1.27
N GLU A 90 -1.49 -6.22 -1.18
CA GLU A 90 -2.13 -7.03 -2.22
C GLU A 90 -2.31 -6.26 -3.52
N LEU A 91 -2.60 -4.95 -3.48
CA LEU A 91 -2.56 -4.10 -4.67
C LEU A 91 -1.18 -4.21 -5.36
N PHE A 92 -0.09 -4.01 -4.62
CA PHE A 92 1.26 -4.10 -5.19
C PHE A 92 1.60 -5.51 -5.69
N ALA A 93 1.23 -6.55 -4.95
CA ALA A 93 1.40 -7.93 -5.37
C ALA A 93 0.60 -8.23 -6.65
N SER A 94 -0.61 -7.69 -6.80
CA SER A 94 -1.42 -7.85 -8.01
C SER A 94 -0.75 -7.23 -9.24
N ILE A 95 -0.22 -6.01 -9.12
CA ILE A 95 0.52 -5.34 -10.20
C ILE A 95 1.72 -6.19 -10.59
N ARG A 96 2.53 -6.63 -9.60
CA ARG A 96 3.69 -7.49 -9.89
C ARG A 96 3.31 -8.79 -10.62
N ARG A 97 2.25 -9.48 -10.18
CA ARG A 97 1.77 -10.72 -10.80
C ARG A 97 1.33 -10.50 -12.26
N GLU A 98 0.69 -9.37 -12.55
CA GLU A 98 0.24 -9.00 -13.91
C GLU A 98 1.43 -8.92 -14.89
N PHE A 99 2.53 -8.28 -14.48
CA PHE A 99 3.68 -8.07 -15.36
C PHE A 99 4.65 -9.25 -15.41
N ASN A 100 4.75 -10.04 -14.34
CA ASN A 100 5.50 -11.30 -14.37
C ASN A 100 4.89 -12.28 -15.38
N LYS A 101 3.56 -12.42 -15.41
CA LYS A 101 2.88 -13.30 -16.37
C LYS A 101 2.98 -12.81 -17.83
N SER A 102 3.25 -11.53 -18.03
CA SER A 102 3.42 -10.94 -19.37
C SER A 102 4.85 -11.08 -19.90
N SER A 103 5.78 -11.58 -19.07
CA SER A 103 7.20 -11.74 -19.41
C SER A 103 7.60 -13.21 -19.68
N GLU A 104 6.65 -14.15 -19.57
CA GLU A 104 6.78 -15.56 -19.95
C GLU A 104 6.21 -15.79 -21.35
#